data_AF-A0A933EXR0-F1
#
_entry.id   AF-A0A933EXR0-F1
#
_cell.length_a   1.000
_cell.length_b   1.000
_cell.length_c   1.000
_cell.angle_alpha   90.00
_cell.angle_beta   90.00
_cell.angle_gamma   90.00
#
_symmetry.space_group_name_H-M   'P 1'
#
loop_
_entity.id
_entity.type
_entity.pdbx_description
1 polymer ?
#
loop_
_entity_poly.entity_id
_entity_poly.type
_entity_poly.pdbx_seq_one_letter_code
_entity_poly.pdbx_strand_id
1 'polypeptide(L)' 'MLEIPFGWPGLREDQSVNAVIQRYPHARFVFERLLINLRFEGQDCLDEVAWRRGMASSELIAHLEQVLTEPAA' A
#
# COMPACT_ATOMS: atom_id res chain seq x y z
N MET A 1 -9.63 -19.33 13.55
CA MET A 1 -8.37 -19.14 12.81
C MET A 1 -8.73 -19.24 11.34
N LEU A 2 -8.79 -18.10 10.64
CA LEU A 2 -8.99 -18.09 9.19
C LEU A 2 -7.62 -18.08 8.56
N GLU A 3 -7.31 -19.16 7.84
CA GLU A 3 -6.07 -19.34 7.10
C GLU A 3 -6.06 -18.37 5.91
N ILE A 4 -5.10 -17.44 5.88
CA ILE A 4 -4.84 -16.60 4.71
C ILE A 4 -4.25 -17.52 3.63
N PRO A 5 -4.86 -17.66 2.44
CA PRO A 5 -4.32 -18.53 1.42
C PRO A 5 -2.99 -17.97 0.91
N PHE A 6 -1.91 -18.67 1.25
CA PHE A 6 -0.57 -18.52 0.69
C PHE A 6 -0.66 -18.64 -0.84
N GLY A 7 -0.65 -17.51 -1.55
CA GLY A 7 -0.73 -17.50 -3.01
C GLY A 7 -0.87 -16.13 -3.68
N TRP A 8 -0.95 -15.04 -2.93
CA TRP A 8 -0.90 -13.70 -3.52
C TRP A 8 0.54 -13.22 -3.58
N PRO A 9 1.05 -12.74 -4.73
CA PRO A 9 2.31 -12.02 -4.74
C PRO A 9 2.12 -10.82 -3.81
N GLY A 10 2.98 -10.74 -2.79
CA GLY A 10 3.01 -9.62 -1.85
C GLY A 10 3.13 -8.29 -2.58
N LEU A 11 2.89 -7.20 -1.85
CA LEU A 11 3.09 -5.88 -2.43
C LEU A 11 4.54 -5.73 -2.89
N ARG A 12 4.73 -5.18 -4.08
CA ARG A 12 6.05 -4.88 -4.62
C ARG A 12 6.21 -3.38 -4.75
N GLU A 13 7.44 -2.92 -4.55
CA GLU A 13 7.76 -1.50 -4.57
C GLU A 13 7.54 -0.83 -5.94
N ASP A 14 7.59 -1.61 -7.02
CA ASP A 14 7.34 -1.18 -8.42
C ASP A 14 5.86 -1.02 -8.77
N GLN A 15 4.93 -1.29 -7.84
CA GLN A 15 3.51 -1.12 -8.07
C GLN A 15 3.09 0.33 -7.89
N SER A 16 2.22 0.83 -8.77
CA SER A 16 1.66 2.16 -8.58
C SER A 16 0.66 2.20 -7.43
N VAL A 17 0.53 3.37 -6.78
CA VAL A 17 -0.47 3.61 -5.74
C VAL A 17 -1.89 3.25 -6.21
N ASN A 18 -2.26 3.63 -7.43
CA ASN A 18 -3.57 3.30 -8.02
C ASN A 18 -3.74 1.80 -8.24
N ALA A 19 -2.71 1.07 -8.65
CA ALA A 19 -2.79 -0.39 -8.78
C ALA A 19 -3.05 -1.05 -7.42
N VAL A 20 -2.39 -0.55 -6.36
CA VAL A 20 -2.64 -1.02 -4.99
C VAL A 20 -4.05 -0.70 -4.54
N ILE A 21 -4.56 0.53 -4.74
CA ILE A 21 -5.92 0.91 -4.34
C ILE A 21 -6.98 0.15 -5.13
N GLN A 22 -6.79 -0.07 -6.44
CA GLN A 22 -7.72 -0.85 -7.25
C GLN A 22 -7.82 -2.29 -6.76
N ARG A 23 -6.68 -2.88 -6.35
CA ARG A 23 -6.63 -4.23 -5.81
C ARG A 23 -7.14 -4.31 -4.37
N TYR A 24 -6.85 -3.29 -3.57
CA TYR A 24 -7.16 -3.20 -2.15
C TYR A 24 -7.76 -1.82 -1.83
N PRO A 25 -9.08 -1.62 -2.05
CA PRO A 25 -9.69 -0.30 -1.85
C PRO A 25 -9.55 0.26 -0.44
N HIS A 26 -9.46 -0.60 0.57
CA HIS A 26 -9.22 -0.22 1.96
C HIS A 26 -7.79 0.31 2.18
N ALA A 27 -6.78 -0.07 1.38
CA ALA A 27 -5.44 0.50 1.49
C ALA A 27 -5.39 2.02 1.21
N ARG A 28 -6.45 2.57 0.58
CA ARG A 28 -6.59 4.00 0.32
C ARG A 28 -6.32 4.87 1.56
N PHE A 29 -6.80 4.46 2.73
CA PHE A 29 -6.63 5.28 3.93
C PHE A 29 -5.16 5.39 4.36
N VAL A 30 -4.32 4.38 4.06
CA VAL A 30 -2.88 4.42 4.39
C VAL A 30 -2.22 5.54 3.61
N PHE A 31 -2.50 5.62 2.31
CA PHE A 31 -1.99 6.67 1.45
C PHE A 31 -2.50 8.05 1.86
N GLU A 32 -3.77 8.18 2.23
CA GLU A 32 -4.34 9.43 2.72
C GLU A 32 -3.72 9.88 4.05
N ARG A 33 -3.46 8.94 4.98
CA ARG A 33 -2.75 9.22 6.25
C ARG A 33 -1.31 9.68 6.05
N LEU A 34 -0.66 9.21 5.00
CA LEU A 34 0.69 9.62 4.60
C LEU A 34 0.72 10.89 3.73
N LEU A 35 -0.43 11.56 3.59
CA LEU A 35 -0.60 12.78 2.79
C LEU A 35 -0.12 12.58 1.34
N ILE A 36 -0.37 11.40 0.77
CA ILE A 36 -0.10 11.11 -0.64
C ILE A 36 -1.26 11.67 -1.46
N ASN A 37 -0.93 12.54 -2.41
CA ASN A 37 -1.93 13.17 -3.23
C ASN A 37 -2.34 12.23 -4.37
N LEU A 38 -3.36 11.40 -4.13
CA LEU A 38 -3.82 10.37 -5.07
C LEU A 38 -4.15 10.89 -6.48
N ARG A 39 -4.45 12.18 -6.64
CA ARG A 39 -4.70 12.79 -7.95
C ARG A 39 -3.43 12.94 -8.78
N PHE A 40 -2.31 13.26 -8.14
CA PHE A 40 -1.04 13.53 -8.82
C PHE A 40 -0.04 12.37 -8.68
N GLU A 41 -0.09 11.66 -7.56
CA GLU A 41 0.86 10.60 -7.19
C GLU A 41 0.26 9.21 -7.31
N GLY A 42 -0.98 9.08 -7.81
CA GLY A 42 -1.64 7.79 -7.98
C GLY A 42 -0.94 6.87 -9.00
N GLN A 43 -0.20 7.44 -9.95
CA GLN A 43 0.55 6.68 -10.95
C GLN A 43 1.99 6.37 -10.52
N ASP A 44 2.45 6.98 -9.43
CA ASP A 44 3.81 6.79 -8.93
C ASP A 44 3.93 5.46 -8.20
N CYS A 45 5.13 4.89 -8.26
CA CYS A 45 5.47 3.63 -7.60
C CYS A 45 5.57 3.81 -6.08
N LEU A 46 5.41 2.70 -5.34
CA LEU A 46 5.47 2.71 -3.88
C LEU A 46 6.85 3.19 -3.37
N ASP A 47 7.94 2.86 -4.04
CA ASP A 47 9.27 3.37 -3.71
C ASP A 47 9.40 4.89 -3.90
N GLU A 48 8.87 5.44 -4.98
CA GLU A 48 8.90 6.87 -5.26
C GLU A 48 8.12 7.66 -4.22
N VAL A 49 6.91 7.22 -3.88
CA VAL A 49 6.09 7.91 -2.88
C VAL A 49 6.67 7.76 -1.47
N ALA A 50 7.25 6.59 -1.13
CA ALA A 50 7.96 6.37 0.13
C ALA A 50 9.17 7.31 0.25
N TRP A 51 9.99 7.39 -0.80
CA TRP A 51 11.16 8.25 -0.85
C TRP A 51 10.81 9.72 -0.62
N ARG A 52 9.75 10.23 -1.26
CA ARG A 52 9.28 11.62 -1.05
C ARG A 52 8.77 11.89 0.37
N ARG A 53 8.43 10.84 1.13
CA ARG A 53 8.04 10.93 2.55
C ARG A 53 9.21 10.67 3.50
N GLY A 54 10.41 10.49 2.97
CA GLY A 54 11.60 10.23 3.78
C GLY A 54 11.58 8.87 4.47
N MET A 55 10.90 7.88 3.88
CA MET A 55 10.82 6.51 4.41
C MET A 55 11.26 5.48 3.37
N ALA A 56 11.60 4.28 3.84
CA ALA A 56 11.93 3.16 2.95
C ALA A 56 10.65 2.57 2.32
N SER A 57 10.75 2.06 1.09
CA SER A 57 9.65 1.35 0.41
C SER A 57 9.13 0.18 1.25
N SER A 58 10.02 -0.54 1.92
CA SER A 58 9.69 -1.64 2.84
C SER A 58 8.84 -1.21 4.04
N GLU A 59 9.04 0.01 4.56
CA GLU A 59 8.24 0.54 5.67
C GLU A 59 6.81 0.84 5.22
N LEU A 60 6.66 1.48 4.05
CA LEU A 60 5.36 1.71 3.43
C LEU A 60 4.61 0.40 3.15
N ILE A 61 5.32 -0.58 2.58
CA ILE A 61 4.76 -1.92 2.30
C ILE A 61 4.30 -2.59 3.59
N ALA A 62 5.09 -2.54 4.66
CA ALA A 62 4.71 -3.11 5.95
C ALA A 62 3.44 -2.45 6.52
N HIS A 63 3.30 -1.12 6.40
CA HIS A 63 2.06 -0.43 6.81
C HIS A 63 0.85 -0.85 6.00
N LEU A 64 1.02 -1.05 4.69
CA LEU A 64 -0.05 -1.55 3.84
C LEU A 64 -0.42 -2.98 4.25
N GLU A 65 0.55 -3.88 4.39
CA GLU A 65 0.33 -5.28 4.77
C GLU A 65 -0.36 -5.45 6.13
N GLN A 66 -0.01 -4.63 7.13
CA GLN A 66 -0.72 -4.59 8.42
C GLN A 66 -2.22 -4.35 8.22
N VAL A 67 -2.55 -3.37 7.39
CA VAL A 67 -3.93 -3.00 7.09
C VAL A 67 -4.66 -4.04 6.25
N LEU A 68 -3.96 -4.72 5.33
CA LEU A 68 -4.53 -5.79 4.51
C LEU A 68 -4.80 -7.07 5.31
N THR A 69 -4.12 -7.26 6.45
CA THR A 69 -4.21 -8.46 7.28
C THR A 69 -5.11 -8.29 8.51
N GLU A 70 -5.46 -7.05 8.88
CA GLU A 70 -6.44 -6.78 9.92
C GLU A 70 -7.85 -7.25 9.49
N PRO A 71 -8.50 -8.16 10.25
CA PRO A 71 -9.88 -8.51 9.98
C PRO A 71 -10.75 -7.26 10.18
N ALA A 72 -11.48 -6.86 9.14
CA ALA A 72 -12.46 -5.78 9.23
C ALA A 72 -13.40 -6.05 10.42
N ALA A 73 -13.32 -5.19 11.43
CA ALA A 73 -14.13 -5.24 12.65
C ALA A 73 -15.61 -4.95 12.36
#